data_AF-A0A536JKG5-F1
#
_entry.id   AF-A0A536JKG5-F1
#
_cell.length_a   1.000
_cell.length_b   1.000
_cell.length_c   1.000
_cell.angle_alpha   90.00
_cell.angle_beta   90.00
_cell.angle_gamma   90.00
#
_symmetry.space_group_name_H-M   'P 1'
#
loop_
_entity.id
_entity.type
_entity.pdbx_description
1 polymer ?
#
loop_
_entity_poly.entity_id
_entity_poly.type
_entity_poly.pdbx_seq_one_letter_code
_entity_poly.pdbx_strand_id
1 'polypeptide(L)'
;YGYLVRGKATNPIVADFLPILWSFGGDVFDQNWNVTIDNAASLRAVKFLVQDLKAAAQPGPESTDAADRDRLMAIGQGYQSTVWPGEITSVIQNASVSQVVGKVAYIPMPAGPSGKGVGMMGNWLLGVPKASPNGQAAADFITWLTSTDTQKTYVDNGGIPARKSLLNDATLNQKNPYFSALAKSLDAVPNWRPRTDQWNAVETILGTNLNAALAGTATPEAAVQKAADAIRTLMKGAGY
;
A
#
# COMPACT_ATOMS: atom_id res chain seq x y z
N TYR A 1 -2.60 15.48 13.95
CA TYR A 1 -1.29 14.86 13.68
C TYR A 1 -0.86 15.20 12.26
N GLY A 2 0.43 15.39 12.02
CA GLY A 2 0.95 15.79 10.70
C GLY A 2 0.82 14.66 9.68
N TYR A 3 1.16 13.44 10.09
CA TYR A 3 1.05 12.24 9.26
C TYR A 3 0.46 11.10 10.11
N LEU A 4 -0.46 10.29 9.59
CA LEU A 4 -0.95 9.11 10.30
C LEU A 4 -0.17 7.87 9.84
N VAL A 5 0.62 7.28 10.73
CA VAL A 5 1.42 6.09 10.41
C VAL A 5 0.59 4.82 10.58
N ARG A 6 0.57 3.95 9.58
CA ARG A 6 -0.02 2.60 9.68
C ARG A 6 1.05 1.63 10.18
N GLY A 7 1.35 1.67 11.48
CA GLY A 7 2.58 1.08 12.03
C GLY A 7 2.47 -0.33 12.62
N LYS A 8 1.28 -0.95 12.63
CA LYS A 8 1.11 -2.30 13.17
C LYS A 8 2.02 -3.32 12.48
N ALA A 9 2.59 -4.24 13.26
CA ALA A 9 3.55 -5.24 12.79
C ALA A 9 3.00 -6.10 11.63
N THR A 10 3.90 -6.63 10.80
CA THR A 10 3.66 -7.42 9.58
C THR A 10 3.19 -6.57 8.39
N ASN A 11 2.11 -6.96 7.70
CA ASN A 11 1.58 -6.28 6.52
C ASN A 11 1.38 -4.75 6.68
N PRO A 12 0.80 -4.24 7.80
CA PRO A 12 0.41 -2.83 7.87
C PRO A 12 1.58 -1.86 7.70
N ILE A 13 2.64 -2.03 8.51
CA ILE A 13 3.84 -1.19 8.42
C ILE A 13 4.62 -1.43 7.13
N VAL A 14 4.64 -2.65 6.59
CA VAL A 14 5.30 -2.91 5.30
C VAL A 14 4.58 -2.18 4.16
N ALA A 15 3.24 -2.14 4.18
CA ALA A 15 2.46 -1.44 3.16
C ALA A 15 2.69 0.08 3.18
N ASP A 16 2.86 0.67 4.36
CA ASP A 16 3.22 2.10 4.51
C ASP A 16 4.69 2.34 4.11
N PHE A 17 5.57 1.39 4.43
CA PHE A 17 7.02 1.52 4.24
C PHE A 17 7.48 1.32 2.78
N LEU A 18 6.96 0.35 2.03
CA LEU A 18 7.49 0.04 0.69
C LEU A 18 7.46 1.24 -0.28
N PRO A 19 6.38 2.03 -0.38
CA PRO A 19 6.39 3.28 -1.14
C PRO A 19 7.51 4.25 -0.73
N ILE A 20 7.77 4.37 0.58
CA ILE A 20 8.85 5.21 1.12
C ILE A 20 10.20 4.65 0.70
N LEU A 21 10.43 3.35 0.91
CA LEU A 21 11.65 2.64 0.54
C LEU A 21 12.04 2.90 -0.92
N TRP A 22 11.10 2.67 -1.84
CA TRP A 22 11.34 2.87 -3.27
C TRP A 22 11.54 4.35 -3.63
N SER A 23 10.81 5.26 -3.00
CA SER A 23 10.98 6.70 -3.21
C SER A 23 12.33 7.22 -2.67
N PHE A 24 12.96 6.49 -1.75
CA PHE A 24 14.32 6.72 -1.27
C PHE A 24 15.40 6.02 -2.12
N GLY A 25 15.00 5.19 -3.09
CA GLY A 25 15.88 4.44 -3.98
C GLY A 25 16.39 3.12 -3.41
N GLY A 26 15.78 2.61 -2.33
CA GLY A 26 16.02 1.26 -1.83
C GLY A 26 15.02 0.25 -2.39
N ASP A 27 15.28 -1.03 -2.16
CA ASP A 27 14.34 -2.13 -2.43
C ASP A 27 14.60 -3.28 -1.42
N VAL A 28 13.70 -4.27 -1.37
CA VAL A 28 13.88 -5.47 -0.53
C VAL A 28 14.85 -6.45 -1.20
N PHE A 29 14.70 -6.61 -2.52
CA PHE A 29 15.48 -7.52 -3.35
C PHE A 29 16.01 -6.80 -4.59
N ASP A 30 17.12 -7.28 -5.14
CA ASP A 30 17.49 -6.99 -6.53
C ASP A 30 16.76 -7.93 -7.52
N GLN A 31 17.10 -7.82 -8.81
CA GLN A 31 16.50 -8.62 -9.88
C GLN A 31 16.84 -10.12 -9.79
N ASN A 32 17.86 -10.48 -9.02
CA ASN A 32 18.34 -11.85 -8.83
C ASN A 32 17.96 -12.40 -7.44
N TRP A 33 16.99 -11.78 -6.75
CA TRP A 33 16.55 -12.15 -5.40
C TRP A 33 17.59 -12.00 -4.29
N ASN A 34 18.69 -11.28 -4.54
CA ASN A 34 19.61 -10.92 -3.47
C ASN A 34 18.94 -9.89 -2.56
N VAL A 35 19.05 -10.08 -1.24
CA VAL A 35 18.50 -9.16 -0.24
C VAL A 35 19.33 -7.88 -0.20
N THR A 36 18.67 -6.73 -0.43
CA THR A 36 19.31 -5.41 -0.52
C THR A 36 18.82 -4.40 0.50
N ILE A 37 17.93 -4.80 1.42
CA ILE A 37 17.27 -3.89 2.37
C ILE A 37 18.23 -3.25 3.40
N ASP A 38 19.44 -3.75 3.56
CA ASP A 38 20.46 -3.24 4.48
C ASP A 38 21.45 -2.25 3.84
N ASN A 39 21.10 -1.67 2.69
CA ASN A 39 21.87 -0.59 2.10
C ASN A 39 21.58 0.79 2.74
N ALA A 40 22.43 1.78 2.45
CA ALA A 40 22.32 3.12 3.01
C ALA A 40 21.03 3.88 2.62
N ALA A 41 20.48 3.63 1.42
CA ALA A 41 19.22 4.26 1.00
C ALA A 41 18.03 3.70 1.77
N SER A 42 17.98 2.38 1.94
CA SER A 42 16.98 1.68 2.73
C SER A 42 17.04 2.09 4.20
N LEU A 43 18.23 2.22 4.80
CA LEU A 43 18.38 2.70 6.16
C LEU A 43 17.85 4.14 6.33
N ARG A 44 18.09 5.03 5.35
CA ARG A 44 17.48 6.38 5.37
C ARG A 44 15.96 6.33 5.31
N ALA A 45 15.39 5.43 4.50
CA ALA A 45 13.94 5.24 4.42
C ALA A 45 13.36 4.75 5.76
N VAL A 46 14.04 3.81 6.43
CA VAL A 46 13.60 3.32 7.74
C VAL A 46 13.64 4.43 8.77
N LYS A 47 14.73 5.21 8.83
CA LYS A 47 14.83 6.37 9.73
C LYS A 47 13.73 7.39 9.47
N PHE A 48 13.44 7.69 8.21
CA PHE A 48 12.35 8.58 7.84
C PHE A 48 11.00 8.10 8.38
N LEU A 49 10.68 6.81 8.26
CA LEU A 49 9.44 6.26 8.83
C LEU A 49 9.42 6.26 10.36
N VAL A 50 10.46 5.70 10.99
CA VAL A 50 10.43 5.39 12.43
C VAL A 50 10.89 6.54 13.33
N GLN A 51 11.45 7.59 12.75
CA GLN A 51 11.89 8.80 13.47
C GLN A 51 11.11 10.02 12.96
N ASP A 52 11.27 10.41 11.69
CA ASP A 52 10.74 11.68 11.18
C ASP A 52 9.21 11.68 11.09
N LEU A 53 8.62 10.68 10.43
CA LEU A 53 7.16 10.52 10.36
C LEU A 53 6.57 10.19 11.73
N LYS A 54 7.26 9.35 12.52
CA LYS A 54 6.85 9.06 13.91
C LYS A 54 6.73 10.33 14.76
N ALA A 55 7.64 11.30 14.60
CA ALA A 55 7.60 12.56 15.35
C ALA A 55 6.35 13.40 15.02
N ALA A 56 5.77 13.23 13.82
CA ALA A 56 4.54 13.88 13.41
C ALA A 56 3.28 13.01 13.58
N ALA A 57 3.45 11.77 14.08
CA ALA A 57 2.41 10.75 14.12
C ALA A 57 1.39 10.91 15.25
N GLN A 58 0.30 10.18 15.13
CA GLN A 58 -0.60 9.90 16.24
C GLN A 58 0.12 9.12 17.36
N PRO A 59 -0.35 9.17 18.62
CA PRO A 59 0.17 8.33 19.70
C PRO A 59 0.01 6.84 19.41
N GLY A 60 1.01 6.05 19.79
CA GLY A 60 1.01 4.59 19.58
C GLY A 60 0.92 4.15 18.11
N PRO A 61 1.66 4.77 17.17
CA PRO A 61 1.53 4.44 15.75
C PRO A 61 1.88 2.97 15.46
N GLU A 62 2.73 2.34 16.27
CA GLU A 62 3.11 0.93 16.20
C GLU A 62 1.96 -0.06 16.44
N SER A 63 0.81 0.42 16.94
CA SER A 63 -0.40 -0.40 17.12
C SER A 63 -1.50 -0.09 16.10
N THR A 64 -1.31 0.91 15.24
CA THR A 64 -2.33 1.41 14.30
C THR A 64 -2.38 0.57 13.02
N ASP A 65 -3.54 0.01 12.69
CA ASP A 65 -3.81 -0.60 11.38
C ASP A 65 -4.66 0.33 10.48
N ALA A 66 -5.03 -0.13 9.28
CA ALA A 66 -5.76 0.65 8.28
C ALA A 66 -7.05 1.25 8.85
N ALA A 67 -7.91 0.44 9.48
CA ALA A 67 -9.18 0.91 10.02
C ALA A 67 -9.03 1.98 11.11
N ASP A 68 -8.00 1.86 11.96
CA ASP A 68 -7.70 2.86 12.99
C ASP A 68 -7.24 4.17 12.36
N ARG A 69 -6.30 4.09 11.40
CA ARG A 69 -5.80 5.25 10.65
C ARG A 69 -6.94 5.93 9.88
N ASP A 70 -7.80 5.16 9.23
CA ASP A 70 -8.93 5.68 8.45
C ASP A 70 -9.93 6.40 9.33
N ARG A 71 -10.23 5.83 10.50
CA ARG A 71 -11.09 6.49 11.49
C ARG A 71 -10.49 7.81 11.95
N LEU A 72 -9.19 7.86 12.27
CA LEU A 72 -8.51 9.09 12.67
C LEU A 72 -8.56 10.16 11.57
N MET A 73 -8.32 9.75 10.31
CA MET A 73 -8.45 10.65 9.16
C MET A 73 -9.89 11.15 8.98
N ALA A 74 -10.87 10.25 9.09
CA ALA A 74 -12.30 10.54 8.91
C ALA A 74 -12.84 11.57 9.91
N ILE A 75 -12.29 11.60 11.13
CA ILE A 75 -12.65 12.60 12.15
C ILE A 75 -11.72 13.82 12.17
N GLY A 76 -10.88 13.99 11.15
CA GLY A 76 -10.02 15.17 10.99
C GLY A 76 -8.82 15.25 11.93
N GLN A 77 -8.36 14.11 12.49
CA GLN A 77 -7.19 14.09 13.38
C GLN A 77 -5.85 13.90 12.64
N GLY A 78 -5.85 13.65 11.33
CA GLY A 78 -4.66 13.57 10.50
C GLY A 78 -4.66 14.60 9.36
N TYR A 79 -3.51 15.21 9.08
CA TYR A 79 -3.34 16.04 7.88
C TYR A 79 -3.05 15.19 6.64
N GLN A 80 -2.28 14.11 6.78
CA GLN A 80 -1.86 13.26 5.67
C GLN A 80 -1.72 11.79 6.11
N SER A 81 -1.91 10.87 5.17
CA SER A 81 -1.60 9.43 5.29
C SER A 81 -1.49 8.82 3.90
N THR A 82 -0.78 7.70 3.76
CA THR A 82 -1.05 6.79 2.63
C THR A 82 -2.42 6.12 2.80
N VAL A 83 -3.05 5.72 1.70
CA VAL A 83 -4.39 5.11 1.71
C VAL A 83 -4.58 4.19 0.49
N TRP A 84 -5.30 3.08 0.67
CA TRP A 84 -5.76 2.29 -0.47
C TRP A 84 -7.10 2.80 -1.00
N PRO A 85 -7.36 2.76 -2.32
CA PRO A 85 -8.61 3.28 -2.89
C PRO A 85 -9.89 2.71 -2.24
N GLY A 86 -9.91 1.44 -1.84
CA GLY A 86 -11.06 0.82 -1.18
C GLY A 86 -11.42 1.45 0.18
N GLU A 87 -10.42 1.93 0.90
CA GLU A 87 -10.58 2.63 2.19
C GLU A 87 -11.18 4.03 1.98
N ILE A 88 -10.88 4.68 0.84
CA ILE A 88 -11.41 6.00 0.50
C ILE A 88 -12.93 5.94 0.35
N THR A 89 -13.47 5.01 -0.45
CA THR A 89 -14.91 4.92 -0.67
C THR A 89 -15.65 4.52 0.60
N SER A 90 -15.13 3.52 1.33
CA SER A 90 -15.84 2.94 2.47
C SER A 90 -15.84 3.82 3.71
N VAL A 91 -14.78 4.61 3.93
CA VAL A 91 -14.62 5.44 5.12
C VAL A 91 -14.58 6.92 4.78
N ILE A 92 -13.57 7.39 4.02
CA ILE A 92 -13.29 8.83 3.89
C ILE A 92 -14.41 9.60 3.18
N GLN A 93 -15.00 9.02 2.13
CA GLN A 93 -16.10 9.60 1.36
C GLN A 93 -17.50 9.22 1.90
N ASN A 94 -17.57 8.45 2.98
CA ASN A 94 -18.83 8.02 3.58
C ASN A 94 -19.30 9.04 4.64
N ALA A 95 -20.24 9.90 4.28
CA ALA A 95 -20.77 10.96 5.15
C ALA A 95 -21.43 10.46 6.45
N SER A 96 -21.79 9.18 6.54
CA SER A 96 -22.33 8.61 7.79
C SER A 96 -21.26 8.40 8.87
N VAL A 97 -19.98 8.31 8.48
CA VAL A 97 -18.85 8.03 9.40
C VAL A 97 -17.69 9.04 9.28
N SER A 98 -17.70 9.90 8.25
CA SER A 98 -16.62 10.85 7.96
C SER A 98 -17.08 12.31 8.07
N GLN A 99 -16.29 13.10 8.79
CA GLN A 99 -16.45 14.56 8.97
C GLN A 99 -15.60 15.37 7.97
N VAL A 100 -14.82 14.67 7.13
CA VAL A 100 -13.87 15.26 6.18
C VAL A 100 -14.26 15.03 4.72
N VAL A 101 -15.49 14.55 4.46
CA VAL A 101 -16.04 14.46 3.10
C VAL A 101 -15.93 15.83 2.41
N GLY A 102 -15.36 15.84 1.20
CA GLY A 102 -15.10 17.06 0.44
C GLY A 102 -13.95 17.94 0.96
N LYS A 103 -13.25 17.55 2.04
CA LYS A 103 -12.13 18.32 2.64
C LYS A 103 -10.76 17.69 2.41
N VAL A 104 -10.71 16.47 1.84
CA VAL A 104 -9.47 15.72 1.59
C VAL A 104 -9.10 15.78 0.12
N ALA A 105 -7.84 16.11 -0.16
CA ALA A 105 -7.25 15.99 -1.48
C ALA A 105 -6.53 14.65 -1.65
N TYR A 106 -6.51 14.12 -2.86
CA TYR A 106 -5.83 12.86 -3.20
C TYR A 106 -4.73 13.13 -4.22
N ILE A 107 -3.55 12.57 -3.98
CA ILE A 107 -2.39 12.69 -4.85
C ILE A 107 -1.69 11.34 -4.99
N PRO A 108 -0.92 11.11 -6.08
CA PRO A 108 0.07 10.04 -6.10
C PRO A 108 1.09 10.20 -4.97
N MET A 109 1.86 9.13 -4.70
CA MET A 109 2.96 9.22 -3.75
C MET A 109 3.93 10.35 -4.13
N PRO A 110 4.30 11.24 -3.19
CA PRO A 110 5.22 12.33 -3.47
C PRO A 110 6.63 11.80 -3.78
N ALA A 111 7.40 12.57 -4.54
CA ALA A 111 8.78 12.21 -4.85
C ALA A 111 9.66 12.25 -3.58
N GLY A 112 10.45 11.19 -3.38
CA GLY A 112 11.47 11.12 -2.35
C GLY A 112 12.86 11.52 -2.86
N PRO A 113 13.91 11.30 -2.06
CA PRO A 113 15.29 11.61 -2.42
C PRO A 113 15.82 10.97 -3.71
N SER A 114 15.18 9.92 -4.21
CA SER A 114 15.50 9.33 -5.52
C SER A 114 15.03 10.18 -6.72
N GLY A 115 14.25 11.24 -6.47
CA GLY A 115 13.55 12.03 -7.49
C GLY A 115 12.27 11.37 -8.01
N LYS A 116 11.89 10.20 -7.47
CA LYS A 116 10.68 9.46 -7.88
C LYS A 116 9.71 9.34 -6.72
N GLY A 117 8.41 9.40 -7.04
CA GLY A 117 7.31 9.04 -6.15
C GLY A 117 6.74 7.70 -6.59
N VAL A 118 6.91 6.67 -5.78
CA VAL A 118 6.59 5.29 -6.15
C VAL A 118 5.38 4.82 -5.35
N GLY A 119 4.26 4.63 -6.04
CA GLY A 119 3.07 3.99 -5.46
C GLY A 119 3.21 2.47 -5.43
N MET A 120 2.68 1.83 -4.40
CA MET A 120 2.59 0.37 -4.35
C MET A 120 1.41 -0.14 -5.17
N MET A 121 1.67 -1.10 -6.05
CA MET A 121 0.60 -1.78 -6.78
C MET A 121 -0.01 -2.90 -5.95
N GLY A 122 -1.31 -2.77 -5.72
CA GLY A 122 -2.18 -3.84 -5.27
C GLY A 122 -3.02 -4.38 -6.42
N ASN A 123 -3.45 -5.63 -6.30
CA ASN A 123 -4.43 -6.21 -7.20
C ASN A 123 -5.30 -7.23 -6.47
N TRP A 124 -6.54 -7.32 -6.92
CA TRP A 124 -7.41 -8.47 -6.69
C TRP A 124 -7.58 -9.16 -8.05
N LEU A 125 -7.48 -10.48 -8.06
CA LEU A 125 -7.56 -11.28 -9.29
C LEU A 125 -8.74 -12.22 -9.21
N LEU A 126 -9.37 -12.47 -10.36
CA LEU A 126 -10.38 -13.49 -10.54
C LEU A 126 -9.70 -14.69 -11.19
N GLY A 127 -9.74 -15.84 -10.51
CA GLY A 127 -9.17 -17.10 -11.00
C GLY A 127 -10.24 -18.15 -11.19
N VAL A 128 -10.14 -18.93 -12.27
CA VAL A 128 -10.99 -20.12 -12.47
C VAL A 128 -10.19 -21.34 -12.04
N PRO A 129 -10.63 -22.09 -11.01
CA PRO A 129 -9.97 -23.33 -10.61
C PRO A 129 -9.89 -24.31 -11.77
N LYS A 130 -8.72 -24.92 -12.00
CA LYS A 130 -8.51 -25.88 -13.10
C LYS A 130 -9.50 -27.06 -13.08
N ALA A 131 -9.92 -27.48 -11.88
CA ALA A 131 -10.87 -28.57 -11.69
C ALA A 131 -12.35 -28.12 -11.75
N SER A 132 -12.64 -26.86 -12.09
CA SER A 132 -14.01 -26.36 -12.13
C SER A 132 -14.81 -27.07 -13.24
N PRO A 133 -15.97 -27.69 -12.93
CA PRO A 133 -16.85 -28.25 -13.95
C PRO A 133 -17.52 -27.17 -14.80
N ASN A 134 -17.47 -25.90 -14.38
CA ASN A 134 -18.11 -24.76 -15.03
C ASN A 134 -17.08 -23.76 -15.58
N GLY A 135 -15.94 -24.24 -16.08
CA GLY A 135 -14.82 -23.40 -16.51
C GLY A 135 -15.19 -22.31 -17.52
N GLN A 136 -15.97 -22.65 -18.55
CA GLN A 136 -16.40 -21.69 -19.57
C GLN A 136 -17.35 -20.63 -18.98
N ALA A 137 -18.38 -21.04 -18.23
CA ALA A 137 -19.31 -20.09 -17.61
C ALA A 137 -18.60 -19.14 -16.62
N ALA A 138 -17.58 -19.62 -15.90
CA ALA A 138 -16.77 -18.77 -15.04
C ALA A 138 -15.92 -17.76 -15.84
N ALA A 139 -15.37 -18.17 -17.00
CA ALA A 139 -14.65 -17.26 -17.90
C ALA A 139 -15.58 -16.20 -18.53
N ASP A 140 -16.80 -16.60 -18.92
CA ASP A 140 -17.83 -15.69 -19.44
C ASP A 140 -18.25 -14.69 -18.36
N PHE A 141 -18.42 -15.15 -17.11
CA PHE A 141 -18.69 -14.27 -15.97
C PHE A 141 -17.56 -13.26 -15.75
N ILE A 142 -16.28 -13.67 -15.79
CA ILE A 142 -15.15 -12.75 -15.65
C ILE A 142 -15.16 -11.71 -16.78
N THR A 143 -15.46 -12.14 -18.02
CA THR A 143 -15.57 -11.25 -19.18
C THR A 143 -16.69 -10.24 -19.00
N TRP A 144 -17.87 -10.68 -18.57
CA TRP A 144 -19.01 -9.82 -18.27
C TRP A 144 -18.70 -8.85 -17.12
N LEU A 145 -18.17 -9.35 -16.00
CA LEU A 145 -17.87 -8.56 -14.80
C LEU A 145 -16.84 -7.46 -15.09
N THR A 146 -15.86 -7.76 -15.93
CA THR A 146 -14.81 -6.81 -16.31
C THR A 146 -15.19 -5.96 -17.52
N SER A 147 -16.37 -6.13 -18.14
CA SER A 147 -16.83 -5.28 -19.25
C SER A 147 -17.01 -3.82 -18.82
N THR A 148 -16.96 -2.89 -19.78
CA THR A 148 -17.09 -1.45 -19.47
C THR A 148 -18.41 -1.13 -18.76
N ASP A 149 -19.53 -1.68 -19.25
CA ASP A 149 -20.85 -1.36 -18.70
C ASP A 149 -21.05 -1.97 -17.32
N THR A 150 -20.64 -3.22 -17.11
CA THR A 150 -20.70 -3.82 -15.77
C THR A 150 -19.77 -3.12 -14.78
N GLN A 151 -18.59 -2.68 -15.22
CA GLN A 151 -17.70 -1.90 -14.36
C GLN A 151 -18.28 -0.51 -14.04
N LYS A 152 -19.04 0.13 -14.94
CA LYS A 152 -19.78 1.36 -14.62
C LYS A 152 -20.84 1.10 -13.54
N THR A 153 -21.63 0.04 -13.68
CA THR A 153 -22.59 -0.38 -12.65
C THR A 153 -21.87 -0.67 -11.32
N TYR A 154 -20.69 -1.28 -11.36
CA TYR A 154 -19.88 -1.51 -10.18
C TYR A 154 -19.48 -0.19 -9.51
N VAL A 155 -19.04 0.83 -10.28
CA VAL A 155 -18.75 2.18 -9.75
C VAL A 155 -19.98 2.84 -9.14
N ASP A 156 -21.14 2.75 -9.78
CA ASP A 156 -22.39 3.33 -9.24
C ASP A 156 -22.79 2.71 -7.89
N ASN A 157 -22.26 1.53 -7.56
CA ASN A 157 -22.43 0.85 -6.27
C ASN A 157 -21.21 0.99 -5.35
N GLY A 158 -20.33 1.97 -5.57
CA GLY A 158 -19.16 2.25 -4.74
C GLY A 158 -17.91 1.44 -5.09
N GLY A 159 -17.94 0.69 -6.18
CA GLY A 159 -16.79 -0.05 -6.69
C GLY A 159 -15.70 0.84 -7.29
N ILE A 160 -14.47 0.32 -7.33
CA ILE A 160 -13.34 0.96 -8.01
C ILE A 160 -13.09 0.20 -9.30
N PRO A 161 -13.19 0.84 -10.48
CA PRO A 161 -13.12 0.12 -11.73
C PRO A 161 -11.68 -0.31 -12.03
N ALA A 162 -11.52 -1.49 -12.62
CA ALA A 162 -10.22 -1.99 -13.08
C ALA A 162 -9.80 -1.40 -14.45
N ARG A 163 -10.58 -0.48 -15.02
CA ARG A 163 -10.37 0.12 -16.35
C ARG A 163 -9.88 1.56 -16.23
N LYS A 164 -8.70 1.86 -16.79
CA LYS A 164 -8.17 3.23 -16.91
C LYS A 164 -9.16 4.17 -17.60
N SER A 165 -9.91 3.70 -18.60
CA SER A 165 -10.93 4.51 -19.29
C SER A 165 -12.02 5.02 -18.36
N LEU A 166 -12.40 4.24 -17.33
CA LEU A 166 -13.41 4.65 -16.35
C LEU A 166 -12.83 5.52 -15.24
N LEU A 167 -11.57 5.29 -14.84
CA LEU A 167 -10.86 6.19 -13.91
C LEU A 167 -10.62 7.59 -14.50
N ASN A 168 -10.56 7.70 -15.83
CA ASN A 168 -10.41 8.95 -16.56
C ASN A 168 -11.74 9.55 -17.05
N ASP A 169 -12.88 8.93 -16.75
CA ASP A 169 -14.19 9.43 -17.13
C ASP A 169 -14.56 10.67 -16.28
N ALA A 170 -14.78 11.80 -16.95
CA ALA A 170 -15.05 13.07 -16.26
C ALA A 170 -16.35 13.06 -15.44
N THR A 171 -17.37 12.31 -15.87
CA THR A 171 -18.64 12.21 -15.15
C THR A 171 -18.49 11.34 -13.90
N LEU A 172 -17.74 10.23 -13.98
CA LEU A 172 -17.46 9.40 -12.80
C LEU A 172 -16.57 10.15 -11.80
N ASN A 173 -15.62 10.97 -12.27
CA ASN A 173 -14.73 11.76 -11.41
C ASN A 173 -15.46 12.83 -10.59
N GLN A 174 -16.61 13.33 -11.04
CA GLN A 174 -17.43 14.27 -10.24
C GLN A 174 -17.95 13.63 -8.95
N LYS A 175 -18.26 12.33 -8.99
CA LYS A 175 -18.74 11.57 -7.82
C LYS A 175 -17.59 10.87 -7.06
N ASN A 176 -16.45 10.66 -7.72
CA ASN A 176 -15.31 9.92 -7.20
C ASN A 176 -14.04 10.79 -7.27
N PRO A 177 -13.84 11.75 -6.34
CA PRO A 177 -12.80 12.77 -6.44
C PRO A 177 -11.36 12.22 -6.41
N TYR A 178 -11.18 10.95 -6.04
CA TYR A 178 -9.87 10.29 -6.01
C TYR A 178 -9.52 9.54 -7.30
N PHE A 179 -10.47 9.31 -8.23
CA PHE A 179 -10.22 8.50 -9.43
C PHE A 179 -9.12 9.07 -10.33
N SER A 180 -9.09 10.40 -10.53
CA SER A 180 -8.01 11.07 -11.26
C SER A 180 -6.63 10.88 -10.60
N ALA A 181 -6.56 10.96 -9.26
CA ALA A 181 -5.33 10.70 -8.54
C ALA A 181 -4.91 9.23 -8.63
N LEU A 182 -5.87 8.30 -8.60
CA LEU A 182 -5.63 6.87 -8.80
C LEU A 182 -5.14 6.59 -10.23
N ALA A 183 -5.75 7.16 -11.26
CA ALA A 183 -5.29 7.03 -12.64
C ALA A 183 -3.84 7.51 -12.79
N LYS A 184 -3.51 8.68 -12.24
CA LYS A 184 -2.13 9.21 -12.22
C LYS A 184 -1.17 8.31 -11.46
N SER A 185 -1.59 7.72 -10.34
CA SER A 185 -0.78 6.75 -9.58
C SER A 185 -0.47 5.49 -10.40
N LEU A 186 -1.44 5.03 -11.21
CA LEU A 186 -1.28 3.89 -12.12
C LEU A 186 -0.44 4.22 -13.38
N ASP A 187 -0.24 5.50 -13.69
CA ASP A 187 0.62 5.99 -14.79
C ASP A 187 2.03 6.39 -14.33
N ALA A 188 2.24 6.53 -13.02
CA ALA A 188 3.55 6.80 -12.42
C ALA A 188 4.52 5.61 -12.64
N VAL A 189 5.66 5.56 -11.94
CA VAL A 189 6.45 4.32 -11.86
C VAL A 189 5.92 3.53 -10.66
N PRO A 190 4.90 2.66 -10.83
CA PRO A 190 4.49 1.79 -9.76
C PRO A 190 5.56 0.72 -9.49
N ASN A 191 5.63 0.25 -8.25
CA ASN A 191 6.34 -0.99 -7.96
C ASN A 191 5.39 -2.02 -7.33
N TRP A 192 5.61 -3.28 -7.68
CA TRP A 192 4.85 -4.40 -7.16
C TRP A 192 5.52 -4.91 -5.89
N ARG A 193 4.71 -5.43 -4.96
CA ARG A 193 5.26 -6.31 -3.93
C ARG A 193 6.01 -7.48 -4.61
N PRO A 194 7.17 -7.89 -4.09
CA PRO A 194 7.91 -9.03 -4.64
C PRO A 194 7.01 -10.26 -4.84
N ARG A 195 7.06 -10.84 -6.05
CA ARG A 195 6.18 -11.94 -6.48
C ARG A 195 6.86 -13.30 -6.32
N THR A 196 7.11 -13.65 -5.08
CA THR A 196 7.64 -14.95 -4.64
C THR A 196 6.62 -15.62 -3.71
N ASP A 197 6.62 -16.95 -3.70
CA ASP A 197 5.87 -17.76 -2.74
C ASP A 197 6.32 -17.53 -1.29
N GLN A 198 7.52 -16.97 -1.09
CA GLN A 198 8.06 -16.62 0.23
C GLN A 198 7.60 -15.25 0.73
N TRP A 199 6.90 -14.44 -0.09
CA TRP A 199 6.64 -13.03 0.24
C TRP A 199 5.93 -12.83 1.57
N ASN A 200 4.97 -13.69 1.94
CA ASN A 200 4.25 -13.56 3.20
C ASN A 200 5.20 -13.70 4.41
N ALA A 201 6.17 -14.60 4.34
CA ALA A 201 7.17 -14.77 5.39
C ALA A 201 8.17 -13.59 5.40
N VAL A 202 8.60 -13.13 4.23
CA VAL A 202 9.44 -11.92 4.09
C VAL A 202 8.75 -10.69 4.68
N GLU A 203 7.48 -10.46 4.35
CA GLU A 203 6.66 -9.35 4.83
C GLU A 203 6.47 -9.41 6.36
N THR A 204 6.30 -10.63 6.90
CA THR A 204 6.24 -10.84 8.36
C THR A 204 7.56 -10.45 9.02
N ILE A 205 8.69 -10.97 8.52
CA ILE A 205 10.04 -10.67 9.07
C ILE A 205 10.32 -9.17 9.00
N LEU A 206 10.13 -8.57 7.83
CA LEU A 206 10.38 -7.14 7.62
C LEU A 206 9.48 -6.29 8.53
N GLY A 207 8.17 -6.57 8.53
CA GLY A 207 7.21 -5.80 9.31
C GLY A 207 7.41 -5.91 10.81
N THR A 208 7.79 -7.08 11.33
CA THR A 208 8.11 -7.24 12.76
C THR A 208 9.32 -6.40 13.16
N ASN A 209 10.38 -6.38 12.35
CA ASN A 209 11.59 -5.60 12.68
C ASN A 209 11.36 -4.09 12.52
N LEU A 210 10.66 -3.65 11.46
CA LEU A 210 10.28 -2.25 11.30
C LEU A 210 9.40 -1.77 12.47
N ASN A 211 8.46 -2.60 12.92
CA ASN A 211 7.60 -2.29 14.06
C ASN A 211 8.41 -2.19 15.35
N ALA A 212 9.39 -3.07 15.58
CA ALA A 212 10.29 -2.95 16.74
C ALA A 212 11.07 -1.62 16.74
N ALA A 213 11.56 -1.18 15.58
CA ALA A 213 12.18 0.14 15.46
C ALA A 213 11.17 1.28 15.69
N LEU A 214 9.96 1.19 15.13
CA LEU A 214 8.89 2.16 15.34
C LEU A 214 8.47 2.23 16.81
N ALA A 215 8.42 1.10 17.52
CA ALA A 215 8.12 1.01 18.94
C ALA A 215 9.29 1.49 19.84
N GLY A 216 10.49 1.66 19.28
CA GLY A 216 11.70 2.05 20.03
C GLY A 216 12.35 0.91 20.81
N THR A 217 12.00 -0.34 20.52
CA THR A 217 12.61 -1.53 21.15
C THR A 217 13.84 -2.05 20.38
N ALA A 218 14.10 -1.49 19.20
CA ALA A 218 15.33 -1.68 18.43
C ALA A 218 15.75 -0.36 17.77
N THR A 219 17.05 -0.21 17.47
CA THR A 219 17.50 0.90 16.62
C THR A 219 17.13 0.63 15.15
N PRO A 220 16.97 1.67 14.30
CA PRO A 220 16.76 1.50 12.86
C PRO A 220 17.80 0.59 12.21
N GLU A 221 19.08 0.75 12.58
CA GLU A 221 20.20 -0.05 12.09
C GLU A 221 20.04 -1.52 12.47
N ALA A 222 19.77 -1.81 13.75
CA ALA A 222 19.62 -3.18 14.22
C ALA A 222 18.40 -3.87 13.60
N ALA A 223 17.29 -3.15 13.45
CA ALA A 223 16.06 -3.66 12.84
C ALA A 223 16.28 -4.02 11.36
N VAL A 224 16.92 -3.15 10.58
CA VAL A 224 17.22 -3.39 9.17
C VAL A 224 18.17 -4.56 9.00
N GLN A 225 19.27 -4.60 9.77
CA GLN A 225 20.24 -5.70 9.69
C GLN A 225 19.59 -7.04 10.04
N LYS A 226 18.83 -7.08 11.15
CA LYS A 226 18.14 -8.29 11.58
C LYS A 226 17.10 -8.77 10.56
N ALA A 227 16.36 -7.85 9.95
CA ALA A 227 15.43 -8.18 8.86
C ALA A 227 16.18 -8.77 7.67
N ALA A 228 17.27 -8.12 7.23
CA ALA A 228 18.06 -8.57 6.09
C ALA A 228 18.61 -9.99 6.29
N ASP A 229 19.21 -10.27 7.45
CA ASP A 229 19.82 -11.58 7.74
C ASP A 229 18.79 -12.69 7.84
N ALA A 230 17.63 -12.42 8.45
CA ALA A 230 16.52 -13.36 8.53
C ALA A 230 15.90 -13.63 7.15
N ILE A 231 15.73 -12.60 6.31
CA ILE A 231 15.24 -12.76 4.93
C ILE A 231 16.24 -13.53 4.09
N ARG A 232 17.56 -13.25 4.19
CA ARG A 232 18.60 -14.02 3.48
C ARG A 232 18.55 -15.50 3.83
N THR A 233 18.40 -15.81 5.11
CA THR A 233 18.30 -17.19 5.60
C THR A 233 17.06 -17.88 5.02
N LEU A 234 15.91 -17.20 5.06
CA LEU A 234 14.65 -17.70 4.49
C LEU A 234 14.80 -17.99 2.99
N MET A 235 15.29 -17.01 2.22
CA MET A 235 15.40 -17.10 0.77
C MET A 235 16.36 -18.20 0.33
N LYS A 236 17.54 -18.29 0.98
CA LYS A 236 18.50 -19.37 0.75
C LYS A 236 17.90 -20.75 1.05
N GLY A 237 17.13 -20.87 2.13
CA GLY A 237 16.43 -22.11 2.47
C GLY A 237 15.36 -22.51 1.45
N ALA A 238 14.78 -21.54 0.75
CA ALA A 238 13.79 -21.74 -0.31
C ALA A 238 14.40 -21.90 -1.72
N GLY A 239 15.74 -21.87 -1.84
CA GLY A 239 16.43 -22.09 -3.11
C GLY A 239 16.54 -20.86 -4.02
N TYR A 240 16.40 -19.65 -3.46
CA TYR A 240 16.74 -18.39 -4.11
C TYR A 240 18.21 -18.03 -3.90
#